data_AF-A0A3D2J163-F1
#
_entry.id   AF-A0A3D2J163-F1
#
_cell.length_a   1.000
_cell.length_b   1.000
_cell.length_c   1.000
_cell.angle_alpha   90.00
_cell.angle_beta   90.00
_cell.angle_gamma   90.00
#
_symmetry.space_group_name_H-M   'P 1'
#
loop_
_entity.id
_entity.type
_entity.pdbx_description
1 polymer ?
#
loop_
_entity_poly.entity_id
_entity_poly.type
_entity_poly.pdbx_seq_one_letter_code
_entity_poly.pdbx_strand_id
1 'polypeptide(L)'
;MKKAKLVGTIFGVILFIALIAGFTYAWVSWQSDNINISGTADCFDIDYGISQQIGSASTKGSLEMASSYTEGLSAKVSLALKSTCTNVSGTATLYLNTSSASSNILKGALKYTVLNGSTVVGTGVINTSNKITLVNHLDVSSTTPVTYTVYVWLDGTIADNSYANATYTGYISAEAVSK
;
A
#
# COMPACT_ATOMS: atom_id res chain seq x y z
N MET A 1 46.38 -34.17 33.79
CA MET A 1 46.37 -32.89 33.03
C MET A 1 45.55 -32.89 31.73
N LYS A 2 45.02 -34.03 31.23
CA LYS A 2 44.25 -34.06 29.96
C LYS A 2 42.74 -33.76 30.12
N LYS A 3 42.15 -34.04 31.30
CA LYS A 3 40.71 -33.89 31.54
C LYS A 3 40.26 -32.43 31.68
N ALA A 4 41.03 -31.59 32.36
CA ALA A 4 40.71 -30.16 32.54
C ALA A 4 40.80 -29.35 31.22
N LYS A 5 41.74 -29.70 30.33
CA LYS A 5 41.83 -29.09 28.99
C LYS A 5 40.62 -29.42 28.11
N LEU A 6 40.14 -30.68 28.16
CA LEU A 6 38.96 -31.12 27.42
C LEU A 6 37.68 -30.43 27.90
N VAL A 7 37.50 -30.30 29.22
CA VAL A 7 36.34 -29.63 29.83
C VAL A 7 36.33 -28.13 29.51
N GLY A 8 37.49 -27.47 29.53
CA GLY A 8 37.61 -26.06 29.15
C GLY A 8 37.28 -25.80 27.68
N THR A 9 37.71 -26.67 26.76
CA THR A 9 37.37 -26.56 25.33
C THR A 9 35.87 -26.78 25.08
N ILE A 10 35.24 -27.75 25.77
CA ILE A 10 33.81 -28.03 25.61
C ILE A 10 32.96 -26.85 26.10
N PHE A 11 33.28 -26.28 27.27
CA PHE A 11 32.58 -25.09 27.77
C PHE A 11 32.76 -23.87 26.86
N GLY A 12 33.96 -23.67 26.28
CA GLY A 12 34.23 -22.60 25.33
C GLY A 12 33.43 -22.74 24.03
N VAL A 13 33.29 -23.96 23.50
CA VAL A 13 32.50 -24.22 22.28
C VAL A 13 31.00 -24.02 22.52
N ILE A 14 30.46 -24.48 23.65
CA ILE A 14 29.05 -24.29 23.98
C ILE A 14 28.72 -22.80 24.15
N LEU A 15 29.61 -22.03 24.79
CA LEU A 15 29.44 -20.58 24.93
C LEU A 15 29.52 -19.85 23.58
N PHE A 16 30.38 -20.31 22.66
CA PHE A 16 30.49 -19.75 21.31
C PHE A 16 29.24 -20.04 20.46
N ILE A 17 28.66 -21.25 20.56
CA ILE A 17 27.40 -21.59 19.87
C ILE A 17 26.21 -20.77 20.39
N ALA A 18 26.16 -20.51 21.70
CA ALA A 18 25.13 -19.65 22.30
C ALA A 18 25.23 -18.19 21.85
N LEU A 19 26.45 -17.67 21.59
CA LEU A 19 26.64 -16.36 20.98
C LEU A 19 26.10 -16.29 19.55
N ILE A 20 26.26 -17.34 18.74
CA ILE A 20 25.72 -17.39 17.36
C ILE A 20 24.18 -17.43 17.36
N ALA A 21 23.56 -18.12 18.31
CA ALA A 21 22.11 -18.13 18.49
C ALA A 21 21.53 -16.80 19.01
N GLY A 22 22.38 -15.92 19.57
CA GLY A 22 22.02 -14.56 19.98
C GLY A 22 22.13 -13.52 18.87
N PHE A 23 22.83 -13.82 17.76
CA PHE A 23 23.01 -12.92 16.62
C PHE A 23 22.04 -13.19 15.45
N THR A 24 20.90 -13.83 15.70
CA THR A 24 19.74 -13.74 14.78
C THR A 24 18.52 -13.21 15.52
N TYR A 25 18.72 -12.12 16.26
CA TYR A 25 17.76 -11.01 16.21
C TYR A 25 18.16 -10.08 15.06
N ALA A 26 18.28 -10.64 13.85
CA ALA A 26 17.98 -9.83 12.68
C ALA A 26 16.46 -9.69 12.73
N TRP A 27 16.01 -8.58 13.33
CA TRP A 27 14.80 -7.92 12.91
C TRP A 27 14.88 -7.90 11.38
N VAL A 28 14.23 -8.85 10.73
CA VAL A 28 13.94 -8.78 9.31
C VAL A 28 12.96 -7.63 9.24
N SER A 29 13.48 -6.40 9.22
CA SER A 29 12.82 -5.33 8.50
C SER A 29 12.92 -5.87 7.10
N TRP A 30 11.84 -6.52 6.69
CA TRP A 30 11.62 -6.84 5.29
C TRP A 30 11.93 -5.55 4.55
N GLN A 31 13.13 -5.52 3.98
CA GLN A 31 13.41 -4.77 2.80
C GLN A 31 12.62 -5.52 1.74
N SER A 32 11.29 -5.38 1.81
CA SER A 32 10.48 -5.56 0.63
C SER A 32 11.15 -4.72 -0.43
N ASP A 33 11.20 -5.24 -1.64
CA ASP A 33 11.23 -4.42 -2.83
C ASP A 33 9.97 -3.53 -2.82
N ASN A 34 9.92 -2.59 -1.87
CA ASN A 34 9.08 -1.44 -1.92
C ASN A 34 9.65 -0.70 -3.12
N ILE A 35 8.94 -0.83 -4.22
CA ILE A 35 8.96 0.12 -5.32
C ILE A 35 8.63 1.48 -4.66
N ASN A 36 9.64 2.12 -4.08
CA ASN A 36 9.56 3.43 -3.45
C ASN A 36 9.48 4.43 -4.60
N ILE A 37 8.29 4.60 -5.16
CA ILE A 37 7.96 5.79 -5.92
C ILE A 37 7.27 6.73 -4.93
N SER A 38 7.99 7.12 -3.87
CA SER A 38 7.64 8.32 -3.13
C SER A 38 7.99 9.49 -4.04
N GLY A 39 6.96 10.12 -4.62
CA GLY A 39 7.10 11.40 -5.30
C GLY A 39 7.54 12.44 -4.26
N THR A 40 8.84 12.57 -4.06
CA THR A 40 9.40 13.47 -3.05
C THR A 40 9.34 14.89 -3.60
N ALA A 41 8.23 15.58 -3.39
CA ALA A 41 8.23 17.04 -3.44
C ALA A 41 8.93 17.56 -2.17
N ASP A 42 9.66 18.67 -2.27
CA ASP A 42 10.64 19.10 -1.24
C ASP A 42 10.10 19.05 0.20
N CYS A 43 8.82 19.40 0.39
CA CYS A 43 8.17 19.44 1.71
C CYS A 43 7.07 18.41 1.96
N PHE A 44 6.71 17.58 0.98
CA PHE A 44 5.62 16.61 1.14
C PHE A 44 6.18 15.22 1.37
N ASP A 45 5.56 14.50 2.28
CA ASP A 45 5.82 13.10 2.55
C ASP A 45 4.59 12.28 2.13
N ILE A 46 4.84 11.28 1.27
CA ILE A 46 3.81 10.44 0.68
C ILE A 46 4.22 8.99 0.95
N ASP A 47 3.50 8.36 1.87
CA ASP A 47 3.76 6.98 2.31
C ASP A 47 2.63 6.05 1.86
N TYR A 48 2.95 5.04 1.06
CA TYR A 48 1.99 4.04 0.59
C TYR A 48 1.87 2.82 1.54
N GLY A 49 2.51 2.87 2.70
CA GLY A 49 2.53 1.81 3.70
C GLY A 49 3.08 0.50 3.14
N ILE A 50 2.36 -0.59 3.38
CA ILE A 50 2.78 -1.96 3.02
C ILE A 50 2.63 -2.21 1.50
N SER A 51 1.73 -1.51 0.79
CA SER A 51 1.69 -1.53 -0.68
C SER A 51 0.84 -0.42 -1.30
N GLN A 52 1.36 0.19 -2.36
CA GLN A 52 0.61 1.03 -3.30
C GLN A 52 -0.28 0.23 -4.28
N GLN A 53 -0.07 -1.10 -4.35
CA GLN A 53 -0.66 -1.96 -5.37
C GLN A 53 -2.04 -2.50 -4.96
N ILE A 54 -2.93 -2.62 -5.94
CA ILE A 54 -4.27 -3.19 -5.83
C ILE A 54 -4.31 -4.44 -6.72
N GLY A 55 -4.73 -5.58 -6.15
CA GLY A 55 -4.91 -6.84 -6.89
C GLY A 55 -3.63 -7.53 -7.36
N SER A 56 -2.45 -7.04 -6.93
CA SER A 56 -1.17 -7.71 -7.18
C SER A 56 -0.99 -8.90 -6.23
N ALA A 57 -0.04 -9.80 -6.49
CA ALA A 57 0.30 -10.89 -5.57
C ALA A 57 0.61 -10.39 -4.13
N SER A 58 1.06 -9.13 -4.02
CA SER A 58 1.33 -8.38 -2.80
C SER A 58 0.07 -8.03 -1.99
N THR A 59 -1.09 -7.94 -2.66
CA THR A 59 -2.40 -7.58 -2.08
C THR A 59 -3.26 -8.84 -2.10
N LYS A 60 -3.48 -9.49 -0.94
CA LYS A 60 -4.38 -10.65 -0.87
C LYS A 60 -5.75 -10.33 -1.48
N GLY A 61 -6.20 -11.19 -2.39
CA GLY A 61 -7.56 -11.20 -2.92
C GLY A 61 -7.57 -11.34 -4.44
N SER A 62 -8.26 -12.36 -4.94
CA SER A 62 -8.77 -12.31 -6.31
C SER A 62 -9.83 -11.20 -6.38
N LEU A 63 -9.99 -10.57 -7.54
CA LEU A 63 -11.09 -9.64 -7.75
C LEU A 63 -12.38 -10.47 -7.82
N GLU A 64 -13.16 -10.43 -6.76
CA GLU A 64 -14.44 -11.12 -6.68
C GLU A 64 -15.61 -10.12 -6.75
N MET A 65 -16.78 -10.64 -7.11
CA MET A 65 -18.02 -9.89 -6.98
C MET A 65 -18.29 -9.60 -5.51
N ALA A 66 -18.60 -8.35 -5.21
CA ALA A 66 -18.83 -7.85 -3.87
C ALA A 66 -20.14 -7.07 -3.79
N SER A 67 -20.80 -7.13 -2.63
CA SER A 67 -21.98 -6.32 -2.34
C SER A 67 -21.61 -4.89 -1.93
N SER A 68 -20.39 -4.71 -1.43
CA SER A 68 -19.87 -3.45 -0.92
C SER A 68 -18.36 -3.36 -1.11
N TYR A 69 -17.85 -2.13 -1.08
CA TYR A 69 -16.43 -1.83 -1.20
C TYR A 69 -15.55 -2.49 -0.14
N THR A 70 -16.10 -2.81 1.04
CA THR A 70 -15.36 -3.42 2.16
C THR A 70 -14.88 -4.83 1.89
N GLU A 71 -15.52 -5.52 0.94
CA GLU A 71 -15.16 -6.88 0.51
C GLU A 71 -14.17 -6.85 -0.68
N GLY A 72 -13.90 -5.66 -1.22
CA GLY A 72 -13.02 -5.47 -2.36
C GLY A 72 -11.54 -5.50 -2.03
N LEU A 73 -10.74 -5.31 -3.08
CA LEU A 73 -9.31 -5.08 -2.99
C LEU A 73 -9.07 -3.68 -2.40
N SER A 74 -7.98 -3.49 -1.67
CA SER A 74 -7.66 -2.18 -1.11
C SER A 74 -6.18 -1.88 -1.08
N ALA A 75 -5.86 -0.58 -1.14
CA ALA A 75 -4.53 -0.04 -0.90
C ALA A 75 -4.64 1.27 -0.12
N LYS A 76 -3.55 1.67 0.54
CA LYS A 76 -3.51 2.84 1.41
C LYS A 76 -2.45 3.83 0.96
N VAL A 77 -2.70 5.10 1.25
CA VAL A 77 -1.74 6.18 1.07
C VAL A 77 -1.90 7.17 2.21
N SER A 78 -0.79 7.56 2.82
CA SER A 78 -0.72 8.54 3.88
C SER A 78 0.00 9.78 3.37
N LEU A 79 -0.57 10.95 3.66
CA LEU A 79 -0.05 12.24 3.24
C LEU A 79 0.32 13.05 4.48
N ALA A 80 1.52 13.61 4.49
CA ALA A 80 2.01 14.49 5.55
C ALA A 80 2.95 15.56 4.98
N LEU A 81 3.23 16.58 5.78
CA LEU A 81 4.41 17.42 5.61
C LEU A 81 5.61 16.76 6.27
N LYS A 82 6.80 16.94 5.68
CA LYS A 82 8.05 16.61 6.36
C LYS A 82 8.19 17.48 7.61
N SER A 83 8.71 16.89 8.69
CA SER A 83 8.95 17.59 9.96
C SER A 83 9.89 18.79 9.84
N THR A 84 10.76 18.81 8.82
CA THR A 84 11.67 19.91 8.52
C THR A 84 10.99 21.11 7.86
N CYS A 85 9.77 20.95 7.35
CA CYS A 85 9.04 22.03 6.69
C CYS A 85 8.11 22.73 7.68
N THR A 86 8.39 23.99 7.94
CA THR A 86 7.59 24.86 8.81
C THR A 86 6.91 25.93 7.97
N ASN A 87 5.65 26.26 8.28
CA ASN A 87 4.82 27.24 7.55
C ASN A 87 4.58 26.95 6.06
N VAL A 88 4.73 25.69 5.65
CA VAL A 88 4.36 25.24 4.29
C VAL A 88 2.99 24.57 4.39
N SER A 89 2.15 24.78 3.39
CA SER A 89 0.93 23.99 3.19
C SER A 89 0.84 23.61 1.73
N GLY A 90 0.01 22.63 1.40
CA GLY A 90 -0.24 22.28 0.01
C GLY A 90 -1.52 21.55 -0.18
N THR A 91 -1.76 21.22 -1.45
CA THR A 91 -2.87 20.41 -1.88
C THR A 91 -2.35 19.17 -2.59
N ALA A 92 -2.96 18.03 -2.32
CA ALA A 92 -2.63 16.77 -2.96
C ALA A 92 -3.80 16.26 -3.80
N THR A 93 -3.46 15.51 -4.85
CA THR A 93 -4.40 14.80 -5.69
C THR A 93 -4.04 13.33 -5.68
N LEU A 94 -5.02 12.47 -5.41
CA LEU A 94 -4.88 11.02 -5.46
C LEU A 94 -5.35 10.51 -6.82
N TYR A 95 -4.60 9.55 -7.36
CA TYR A 95 -4.88 8.92 -8.62
C TYR A 95 -4.88 7.40 -8.49
N LEU A 96 -5.63 6.77 -9.38
CA LEU A 96 -5.56 5.34 -9.65
C LEU A 96 -4.96 5.14 -11.04
N ASN A 97 -3.93 4.31 -11.10
CA ASN A 97 -3.31 3.88 -12.34
C ASN A 97 -3.62 2.40 -12.55
N THR A 98 -4.20 2.06 -13.70
CA THR A 98 -4.42 0.68 -14.09
C THR A 98 -3.14 0.10 -14.66
N SER A 99 -2.67 -1.01 -14.09
CA SER A 99 -1.54 -1.79 -14.61
C SER A 99 -2.01 -2.83 -15.61
N SER A 100 -3.09 -3.55 -15.27
CA SER A 100 -3.72 -4.54 -16.14
C SER A 100 -5.20 -4.65 -15.80
N ALA A 101 -6.04 -4.84 -16.81
CA ALA A 101 -7.47 -5.07 -16.65
C ALA A 101 -7.96 -6.00 -17.75
N SER A 102 -8.80 -6.97 -17.38
CA SER A 102 -9.56 -7.72 -18.39
C SER A 102 -10.53 -6.78 -19.11
N SER A 103 -10.72 -6.96 -20.42
CA SER A 103 -11.49 -6.01 -21.25
C SER A 103 -12.98 -5.91 -20.89
N ASN A 104 -13.53 -6.97 -20.30
CA ASN A 104 -14.88 -7.05 -19.78
C ASN A 104 -15.11 -6.18 -18.53
N ILE A 105 -14.11 -6.01 -17.66
CA ILE A 105 -14.31 -5.33 -16.37
C ILE A 105 -14.54 -3.82 -16.53
N LEU A 106 -13.96 -3.24 -17.59
CA LEU A 106 -14.03 -1.81 -17.89
C LEU A 106 -15.39 -1.40 -18.47
N LYS A 107 -16.36 -2.32 -18.54
CA LYS A 107 -17.73 -2.07 -18.99
C LYS A 107 -18.64 -1.45 -17.93
N GLY A 108 -18.10 -1.14 -16.75
CA GLY A 108 -18.76 -0.29 -15.74
C GLY A 108 -19.12 -0.96 -14.42
N ALA A 109 -18.86 -2.27 -14.25
CA ALA A 109 -19.08 -2.95 -12.98
C ALA A 109 -17.92 -2.76 -11.98
N LEU A 110 -16.72 -2.39 -12.45
CA LEU A 110 -15.59 -2.12 -11.56
C LEU A 110 -15.74 -0.74 -10.93
N LYS A 111 -15.79 -0.67 -9.59
CA LYS A 111 -16.00 0.56 -8.82
C LYS A 111 -14.84 0.85 -7.87
N TYR A 112 -14.72 2.12 -7.49
CA TYR A 112 -13.82 2.55 -6.42
C TYR A 112 -14.53 3.43 -5.38
N THR A 113 -13.95 3.42 -4.18
CA THR A 113 -14.34 4.24 -3.02
C THR A 113 -13.07 4.63 -2.31
N VAL A 114 -12.96 5.91 -1.94
CA VAL A 114 -11.84 6.45 -1.17
C VAL A 114 -12.39 6.86 0.19
N LEU A 115 -11.76 6.37 1.25
CA LEU A 115 -12.04 6.76 2.63
C LEU A 115 -10.90 7.64 3.17
N ASN A 116 -11.25 8.68 3.91
CA ASN A 116 -10.38 9.34 4.88
C ASN A 116 -10.81 8.88 6.28
N GLY A 117 -10.03 7.99 6.90
CA GLY A 117 -10.49 7.25 8.08
C GLY A 117 -11.75 6.44 7.77
N SER A 118 -12.90 6.83 8.34
CA SER A 118 -14.21 6.19 8.10
C SER A 118 -15.12 6.99 7.15
N THR A 119 -14.68 8.18 6.71
CA THR A 119 -15.50 9.07 5.88
C THR A 119 -15.23 8.84 4.41
N VAL A 120 -16.30 8.63 3.63
CA VAL A 120 -16.20 8.56 2.16
C VAL A 120 -15.88 9.94 1.60
N VAL A 121 -14.78 10.04 0.85
CA VAL A 121 -14.31 11.29 0.22
C VAL A 121 -14.26 11.21 -1.32
N GLY A 122 -14.46 10.03 -1.89
CA GLY A 122 -14.56 9.86 -3.34
C GLY A 122 -15.15 8.51 -3.69
N THR A 123 -15.92 8.46 -4.77
CA THR A 123 -16.48 7.22 -5.34
C THR A 123 -16.51 7.34 -6.86
N GLY A 124 -16.52 6.20 -7.55
CA GLY A 124 -16.67 6.20 -9.01
C GLY A 124 -16.59 4.82 -9.64
N VAL A 125 -16.53 4.84 -10.96
CA VAL A 125 -16.46 3.65 -11.82
C VAL A 125 -15.13 3.67 -12.57
N ILE A 126 -14.51 2.50 -12.71
CA ILE A 126 -13.29 2.29 -13.47
C ILE A 126 -13.68 1.66 -14.81
N ASN A 127 -13.78 2.51 -15.83
CA ASN A 127 -14.18 2.13 -17.18
C ASN A 127 -13.09 2.37 -18.24
N THR A 128 -11.88 2.67 -17.79
CA THR A 128 -10.71 2.95 -18.63
C THR A 128 -9.45 2.46 -17.94
N SER A 129 -8.41 2.17 -18.74
CA SER A 129 -7.06 1.90 -18.24
C SER A 129 -6.23 3.19 -18.07
N ASN A 130 -6.77 4.35 -18.44
CA ASN A 130 -6.09 5.63 -18.26
C ASN A 130 -6.01 6.00 -16.77
N LYS A 131 -5.09 6.92 -16.43
CA LYS A 131 -4.99 7.49 -15.07
C LYS A 131 -6.31 8.15 -14.67
N ILE A 132 -6.89 7.71 -13.55
CA ILE A 132 -8.15 8.24 -12.99
C ILE A 132 -7.82 9.12 -11.80
N THR A 133 -8.42 10.32 -11.73
CA THR A 133 -8.38 11.15 -10.53
C THR A 133 -9.39 10.63 -9.52
N LEU A 134 -8.92 10.19 -8.36
CA LEU A 134 -9.76 9.62 -7.31
C LEU A 134 -10.36 10.74 -6.44
N VAL A 135 -9.51 11.63 -5.95
CA VAL A 135 -9.85 12.78 -5.12
C VAL A 135 -8.84 13.87 -5.40
N ASN A 136 -9.30 15.11 -5.53
CA ASN A 136 -8.46 16.29 -5.73
C ASN A 136 -8.56 17.24 -4.53
N HIS A 137 -7.64 18.21 -4.45
CA HIS A 137 -7.67 19.27 -3.43
C HIS A 137 -7.67 18.75 -1.98
N LEU A 138 -6.92 17.68 -1.71
CA LEU A 138 -6.71 17.20 -0.34
C LEU A 138 -5.74 18.13 0.38
N ASP A 139 -6.16 18.75 1.47
CA ASP A 139 -5.30 19.64 2.25
C ASP A 139 -4.19 18.87 2.96
N VAL A 140 -2.95 19.30 2.75
CA VAL A 140 -1.76 18.77 3.44
C VAL A 140 -1.05 19.94 4.12
N SER A 141 -1.34 20.11 5.42
CA SER A 141 -0.85 21.24 6.22
C SER A 141 -0.26 20.83 7.56
N SER A 142 -0.07 19.53 7.80
CA SER A 142 0.41 18.98 9.07
C SER A 142 1.47 17.92 8.86
N THR A 143 2.37 17.80 9.82
CA THR A 143 3.35 16.70 9.91
C THR A 143 2.74 15.40 10.41
N THR A 144 1.50 15.44 10.92
CA THR A 144 0.75 14.25 11.29
C THR A 144 0.16 13.61 10.03
N PRO A 145 0.48 12.34 9.72
CA PRO A 145 -0.02 11.68 8.53
C PRO A 145 -1.54 11.53 8.53
N VAL A 146 -2.17 11.87 7.40
CA VAL A 146 -3.58 11.59 7.13
C VAL A 146 -3.64 10.43 6.13
N THR A 147 -4.25 9.32 6.54
CA THR A 147 -4.33 8.10 5.74
C THR A 147 -5.64 8.00 4.97
N TYR A 148 -5.52 7.76 3.67
CA TYR A 148 -6.60 7.44 2.76
C TYR A 148 -6.55 5.96 2.40
N THR A 149 -7.72 5.30 2.40
CA THR A 149 -7.86 3.91 1.94
C THR A 149 -8.69 3.90 0.66
N VAL A 150 -8.13 3.36 -0.41
CA VAL A 150 -8.84 3.19 -1.68
C VAL A 150 -9.26 1.74 -1.79
N TYR A 151 -10.56 1.53 -1.96
CA TYR A 151 -11.15 0.24 -2.26
C TYR A 151 -11.48 0.16 -3.73
N VAL A 152 -11.26 -1.01 -4.33
CA VAL A 152 -11.69 -1.36 -5.68
C VAL A 152 -12.42 -2.69 -5.62
N TRP A 153 -13.63 -2.74 -6.16
CA TRP A 153 -14.44 -3.94 -6.13
C TRP A 153 -15.26 -4.07 -7.41
N LEU A 154 -15.66 -5.31 -7.69
CA LEU A 154 -16.59 -5.62 -8.77
C LEU A 154 -18.01 -5.61 -8.18
N ASP A 155 -18.84 -4.67 -8.64
CA ASP A 155 -20.20 -4.51 -8.11
C ASP A 155 -21.10 -5.68 -8.53
N GLY A 156 -21.49 -6.50 -7.56
CA GLY A 156 -22.34 -7.67 -7.78
C GLY A 156 -23.78 -7.39 -8.24
N THR A 157 -24.23 -6.12 -8.21
CA THR A 157 -25.53 -5.72 -8.77
C THR A 157 -25.47 -5.45 -10.28
N ILE A 158 -24.27 -5.20 -10.82
CA ILE A 158 -24.02 -4.91 -12.24
C ILE A 158 -23.29 -6.08 -12.92
N ALA A 159 -22.37 -6.72 -12.20
CA ALA A 159 -21.60 -7.84 -12.71
C ALA A 159 -22.48 -9.07 -12.94
N ASP A 160 -22.25 -9.73 -14.06
CA ASP A 160 -22.85 -10.99 -14.46
C ASP A 160 -21.78 -12.02 -14.81
N ASN A 161 -22.18 -13.16 -15.37
CA ASN A 161 -21.27 -14.22 -15.78
C ASN A 161 -20.20 -13.77 -16.80
N SER A 162 -20.39 -12.65 -17.50
CA SER A 162 -19.38 -12.11 -18.42
C SER A 162 -18.15 -11.55 -17.69
N TYR A 163 -18.24 -11.33 -16.37
CA TYR A 163 -17.14 -10.87 -15.50
C TYR A 163 -16.44 -12.01 -14.76
N ALA A 164 -16.83 -13.27 -14.98
CA ALA A 164 -16.19 -14.41 -14.33
C ALA A 164 -14.70 -14.49 -14.66
N ASN A 165 -13.88 -14.76 -13.64
CA ASN A 165 -12.40 -14.83 -13.73
C ASN A 165 -11.74 -13.53 -14.25
N ALA A 166 -12.46 -12.41 -14.21
CA ALA A 166 -11.93 -11.10 -14.49
C ALA A 166 -10.76 -10.78 -13.56
N THR A 167 -9.72 -10.16 -14.11
CA THR A 167 -8.58 -9.70 -13.32
C THR A 167 -8.41 -8.19 -13.45
N TYR A 168 -8.00 -7.59 -12.34
CA TYR A 168 -7.61 -6.19 -12.27
C TYR A 168 -6.37 -6.04 -11.41
N THR A 169 -5.39 -5.31 -11.93
CA THR A 169 -4.26 -4.83 -11.15
C THR A 169 -4.06 -3.35 -11.40
N GLY A 170 -3.70 -2.63 -10.35
CA GLY A 170 -3.41 -1.20 -10.43
C GLY A 170 -2.61 -0.73 -9.24
N TYR A 171 -2.37 0.56 -9.17
CA TYR A 171 -1.72 1.17 -8.02
C TYR A 171 -2.19 2.61 -7.80
N ILE A 172 -2.15 3.04 -6.55
CA ILE A 172 -2.41 4.42 -6.16
C ILE A 172 -1.15 5.24 -6.41
N SER A 173 -1.31 6.46 -6.90
CA SER A 173 -0.26 7.48 -6.86
C SER A 173 -0.82 8.79 -6.33
N ALA A 174 0.04 9.62 -5.75
CA ALA A 174 -0.32 10.95 -5.28
C ALA A 174 0.65 12.00 -5.85
N GLU A 175 0.11 13.17 -6.16
CA GLU A 175 0.90 14.35 -6.53
C GLU A 175 0.50 15.48 -5.57
N ALA A 176 1.47 16.21 -5.03
CA ALA A 176 1.25 17.32 -4.11
C ALA A 176 1.91 18.59 -4.61
N VAL A 177 1.23 19.72 -4.39
CA VAL A 177 1.69 21.06 -4.79
C VAL A 177 1.62 21.98 -3.59
N SER A 178 2.69 22.73 -3.32
CA SER A 178 2.72 23.75 -2.28
C SER A 178 1.79 24.92 -2.60
N LYS A 179 1.17 25.47 -1.56
CA LYS A 179 0.31 26.66 -1.60
C LYS A 179 1.05 27.89 -1.11
#